data_AF-A0A1A2ZIL8-F1
#
_entry.id   AF-A0A1A2ZIL8-F1
#
_cell.length_a   1.000
_cell.length_b   1.000
_cell.length_c   1.000
_cell.angle_alpha   90.00
_cell.angle_beta   90.00
_cell.angle_gamma   90.00
#
_symmetry.space_group_name_H-M   'P 1'
#
loop_
_entity.id
_entity.type
_entity.pdbx_description
1 polymer ?
#
loop_
_entity_poly.entity_id
_entity_poly.type
_entity_poly.pdbx_seq_one_letter_code
_entity_poly.pdbx_strand_id
1 'polypeptide(L)'
;MASYLAEHQTRIKVGCMIFGFGMGALFPWVSAISLQLKRIEKGWGMLSITQAVAGLVTPAGALLAVMLYMGGAVYRDPHSISNPDVVQLASDIFWIIFIGTAWPVVFTTLAIALGILTDFSEQPVLPRWLGYLNLWTALCSAPAAALMLFKTGPLAWDGLITFWIPAITFFVWVTSMSIAMLQSLRRESLADPSQATEPAS
;
A
#
# COMPACT_ATOMS: atom_id res chain seq x y z
N MET A 1 8.02 18.64 20.83
CA MET A 1 8.36 17.59 19.85
C MET A 1 9.72 16.94 20.16
N ALA A 2 10.81 17.71 20.15
CA ALA A 2 12.17 17.21 20.41
C ALA A 2 12.36 16.50 21.77
N SER A 3 11.84 17.07 22.87
CA SER A 3 11.91 16.47 24.21
C SER A 3 11.15 15.14 24.31
N TYR A 4 9.96 15.06 23.70
CA TYR A 4 9.16 13.84 23.64
C TYR A 4 9.84 12.70 22.86
N LEU A 5 10.52 13.04 21.75
CA LEU A 5 11.31 12.10 20.95
C LEU A 5 12.48 11.52 21.73
N ALA A 6 13.18 12.33 22.52
CA ALA A 6 14.29 11.87 23.36
C ALA A 6 13.82 10.91 24.46
N GLU A 7 12.69 11.21 25.11
CA GLU A 7 12.13 10.38 26.17
C GLU A 7 11.56 9.04 25.66
N HIS A 8 11.03 9.02 24.43
CA HIS A 8 10.37 7.84 23.85
C HIS A 8 11.14 7.20 22.69
N GLN A 9 12.43 7.51 22.55
CA GLN A 9 13.24 7.16 21.38
C GLN A 9 13.20 5.66 21.05
N THR A 10 13.34 4.79 22.06
CA THR A 10 13.31 3.32 21.88
C THR A 10 11.95 2.84 21.36
N ARG A 11 10.85 3.37 21.91
CA ARG A 11 9.49 3.01 21.46
C ARG A 11 9.26 3.43 20.00
N ILE A 12 9.76 4.60 19.62
CA ILE A 12 9.65 5.12 18.25
C ILE A 12 10.51 4.27 17.29
N LYS A 13 11.74 3.90 17.67
CA LYS A 13 12.59 2.99 16.87
C LYS A 13 11.90 1.66 16.61
N VAL A 14 11.34 1.03 17.64
CA VAL A 14 10.60 -0.23 17.52
C VAL A 14 9.38 -0.05 16.62
N GLY A 15 8.62 1.03 16.78
CA GLY A 15 7.49 1.35 15.89
C GLY A 15 7.89 1.47 14.42
N CYS A 16 8.99 2.17 14.13
CA CYS A 16 9.53 2.30 12.78
C CYS A 16 9.98 0.96 12.20
N MET A 17 10.60 0.08 13.01
CA MET A 17 11.01 -1.26 12.57
C MET A 17 9.81 -2.16 12.24
N ILE A 18 8.77 -2.15 13.09
CA ILE A 18 7.53 -2.89 12.86
C ILE A 18 6.84 -2.39 11.58
N PHE A 19 6.74 -1.06 11.42
CA PHE A 19 6.18 -0.46 10.23
C PHE A 19 6.96 -0.85 8.97
N GLY A 20 8.29 -0.76 9.01
CA GLY A 20 9.16 -1.14 7.90
C GLY A 20 9.01 -2.61 7.53
N PHE A 21 8.98 -3.51 8.51
CA PHE A 21 8.70 -4.93 8.27
C PHE A 21 7.33 -5.14 7.63
N GLY A 22 6.29 -4.47 8.14
CA GLY A 22 4.94 -4.52 7.57
C GLY A 22 4.89 -4.08 6.10
N MET A 23 5.59 -3.00 5.75
CA MET A 23 5.70 -2.54 4.36
C MET A 23 6.51 -3.51 3.50
N GLY A 24 7.57 -4.11 4.05
CA GLY A 24 8.33 -5.18 3.38
C GLY A 24 7.47 -6.43 3.07
N ALA A 25 6.53 -6.76 3.95
CA ALA A 25 5.62 -7.89 3.74
C ALA A 25 4.61 -7.65 2.59
N LEU A 26 4.43 -6.42 2.11
CA LEU A 26 3.53 -6.12 0.99
C LEU A 26 4.15 -6.44 -0.38
N PHE A 27 5.47 -6.58 -0.51
CA PHE A 27 6.13 -6.95 -1.78
C PHE A 27 5.62 -8.27 -2.39
N PRO A 28 5.55 -9.39 -1.64
CA PRO A 28 4.97 -10.63 -2.17
C PRO A 28 3.47 -10.49 -2.42
N TRP A 29 2.75 -9.69 -1.62
CA TRP A 29 1.32 -9.44 -1.82
C TRP A 29 1.03 -8.72 -3.14
N VAL A 30 1.81 -7.68 -3.46
CA VAL A 30 1.74 -6.97 -4.75
C VAL A 30 2.04 -7.93 -5.89
N SER A 31 3.10 -8.73 -5.76
CA SER A 31 3.50 -9.73 -6.77
C SER A 31 2.41 -10.76 -7.03
N ALA A 32 1.75 -11.25 -5.98
CA ALA A 32 0.65 -12.21 -6.11
C ALA A 32 -0.53 -11.64 -6.91
N ILE A 33 -0.85 -10.36 -6.70
CA ILE A 33 -1.89 -9.67 -7.49
C ILE A 33 -1.45 -9.53 -8.95
N SER A 34 -0.19 -9.18 -9.22
CA SER A 34 0.35 -9.06 -10.58
C SER A 34 0.21 -10.37 -11.36
N LEU A 35 0.45 -11.50 -10.70
CA LEU A 35 0.32 -12.83 -11.30
C LEU A 35 -1.13 -13.16 -11.67
N GLN A 36 -2.11 -12.73 -10.87
CA GLN A 36 -3.52 -12.91 -11.22
C GLN A 36 -3.94 -12.03 -12.39
N LEU A 37 -3.48 -10.78 -12.44
CA LEU A 37 -3.73 -9.92 -13.60
C LEU A 37 -3.08 -10.49 -14.86
N LYS A 38 -1.86 -11.03 -14.75
CA LYS A 38 -1.18 -11.72 -15.84
C LYS A 38 -2.01 -12.90 -16.36
N ARG A 39 -2.67 -13.62 -15.47
CA ARG A 39 -3.57 -14.74 -15.83
C ARG A 39 -4.80 -14.24 -16.59
N ILE A 40 -5.42 -13.16 -16.14
CA ILE A 40 -6.55 -12.53 -16.83
C ILE A 40 -6.13 -12.06 -18.24
N GLU A 41 -4.97 -11.42 -18.37
CA GLU A 41 -4.42 -10.94 -19.64
C GLU A 41 -3.84 -12.05 -20.53
N LYS A 42 -3.80 -13.31 -20.05
CA LYS A 42 -3.16 -14.47 -20.71
C LYS A 42 -1.68 -14.22 -21.07
N GLY A 43 -0.99 -13.40 -20.27
CA GLY A 43 0.37 -12.95 -20.53
C GLY A 43 0.72 -11.70 -19.73
N TRP A 44 1.95 -11.20 -19.89
CA TRP A 44 2.34 -9.90 -19.32
C TRP A 44 1.77 -8.78 -20.19
N GLY A 45 0.57 -8.33 -19.85
CA GLY A 45 -0.07 -7.19 -20.48
C GLY A 45 0.17 -5.87 -19.74
N MET A 46 -0.46 -4.81 -20.25
CA MET A 46 -0.29 -3.46 -19.71
C MET A 46 -0.78 -3.35 -18.26
N LEU A 47 -1.88 -4.04 -17.90
CA LEU A 47 -2.49 -3.92 -16.58
C LEU A 47 -1.65 -4.65 -15.52
N SER A 48 -1.17 -5.87 -15.81
CA SER A 48 -0.30 -6.62 -14.90
C SER A 48 1.02 -5.90 -14.65
N ILE A 49 1.65 -5.33 -15.68
CA ILE A 49 2.89 -4.56 -15.53
C ILE A 49 2.65 -3.26 -14.77
N THR A 50 1.59 -2.52 -15.09
CA THR A 50 1.25 -1.27 -14.39
C THR A 50 0.99 -1.51 -12.91
N GLN A 51 0.21 -2.55 -12.59
CA GLN A 51 -0.06 -2.93 -11.21
C GLN A 51 1.22 -3.35 -10.50
N ALA A 52 2.12 -4.11 -11.13
CA ALA A 52 3.38 -4.53 -10.52
C ALA A 52 4.27 -3.33 -10.20
N VAL A 53 4.49 -2.44 -11.18
CA VAL A 53 5.35 -1.26 -11.01
C VAL A 53 4.76 -0.29 -10.00
N ALA A 54 3.52 0.15 -10.19
CA ALA A 54 2.88 1.10 -9.27
C ALA A 54 2.63 0.50 -7.89
N GLY A 55 2.28 -0.78 -7.83
CA GLY A 55 2.07 -1.51 -6.59
C GLY A 55 3.33 -1.59 -5.74
N LEU A 56 4.51 -1.80 -6.35
CA LEU A 56 5.80 -1.87 -5.64
C LEU A 56 6.31 -0.50 -5.18
N VAL A 57 5.99 0.57 -5.91
CA VAL A 57 6.36 1.94 -5.50
C VAL A 57 5.73 2.33 -4.17
N THR A 58 4.55 1.81 -3.84
CA THR A 58 3.85 2.11 -2.57
C THR A 58 4.64 1.65 -1.33
N PRO A 59 4.91 0.34 -1.13
CA PRO A 59 5.69 -0.13 0.01
C PRO A 59 7.15 0.37 -0.02
N ALA A 60 7.75 0.51 -1.21
CA ALA A 60 9.10 1.05 -1.34
C ALA A 60 9.17 2.53 -0.91
N GLY A 61 8.20 3.35 -1.31
CA GLY A 61 8.08 4.75 -0.90
C GLY A 61 7.84 4.89 0.60
N ALA A 62 6.98 4.06 1.19
CA ALA A 62 6.75 4.04 2.63
C ALA A 62 8.00 3.62 3.42
N LEU A 63 8.77 2.64 2.93
CA LEU A 63 10.06 2.26 3.50
C LEU A 63 11.08 3.40 3.43
N LEU A 64 11.19 4.05 2.28
CA LEU A 64 12.08 5.20 2.11
C LEU A 64 11.71 6.33 3.08
N ALA A 65 10.42 6.64 3.21
CA ALA A 65 9.93 7.64 4.15
C ALA A 65 10.37 7.32 5.58
N VAL A 66 10.14 6.08 6.04
CA VAL A 66 10.49 5.69 7.42
C VAL A 66 12.01 5.69 7.64
N MET A 67 12.81 5.31 6.64
CA MET A 67 14.27 5.34 6.72
C MET A 67 14.80 6.78 6.86
N LEU A 68 14.25 7.73 6.09
CA LEU A 68 14.60 9.14 6.18
C LEU A 68 14.18 9.75 7.52
N TYR A 69 13.01 9.38 8.03
CA TYR A 69 12.58 9.78 9.37
C TYR A 69 13.51 9.24 10.46
N MET A 70 13.88 7.96 10.38
CA MET A 70 14.80 7.35 11.34
C MET A 70 16.17 8.04 11.30
N GLY A 71 16.72 8.30 10.11
CA GLY A 71 18.02 8.97 9.95
C GLY A 71 18.00 10.44 10.40
N GLY A 72 16.93 11.18 10.10
CA GLY A 72 16.80 12.60 10.40
C GLY A 72 16.43 12.92 11.85
N ALA A 73 15.57 12.12 12.47
CA ALA A 73 14.98 12.43 13.78
C ALA A 73 15.33 11.45 14.91
N VAL A 74 15.66 10.18 14.60
CA VAL A 74 15.66 9.11 15.62
C VAL A 74 17.04 8.48 15.87
N TYR A 75 17.93 8.41 14.87
CA TYR A 75 19.28 7.87 15.02
C TYR A 75 20.31 8.87 15.56
N ARG A 76 19.99 10.18 15.55
CA ARG A 76 20.88 11.21 16.11
C ARG A 76 20.88 11.12 17.64
N ASP A 77 22.03 11.42 18.23
CA ASP A 77 22.26 11.49 19.68
C ASP A 77 21.22 12.44 20.32
N PRO A 78 20.55 12.06 21.42
CA PRO A 78 19.60 12.91 22.15
C PRO A 78 20.09 14.34 22.41
N HIS A 79 21.39 14.54 22.63
CA HIS A 79 21.99 15.86 22.82
C HIS A 79 22.16 16.65 21.49
N SER A 80 22.22 15.97 20.35
CA SER A 80 22.20 16.55 19.00
C SER A 80 20.79 16.76 18.44
N ILE A 81 19.74 16.26 19.09
CA ILE A 81 18.32 16.55 18.78
C ILE A 81 17.97 18.03 19.05
N SER A 82 18.92 18.81 19.57
CA SER A 82 18.82 20.24 19.89
C SER A 82 18.54 21.18 18.72
N ASN A 83 18.47 20.71 17.46
CA ASN A 83 17.98 21.53 16.34
C ASN A 83 16.56 21.07 15.94
N PRO A 84 15.50 21.75 16.45
CA PRO A 84 14.10 21.40 16.18
C PRO A 84 13.76 21.40 14.69
N ASP A 85 14.44 22.22 13.90
CA ASP A 85 14.16 22.40 12.48
C ASP A 85 14.50 21.13 11.68
N VAL A 86 15.54 20.39 12.06
CA VAL A 86 15.94 19.14 11.39
C VAL A 86 14.92 18.03 11.65
N VAL A 87 14.41 17.95 12.88
CA VAL A 87 13.37 16.97 13.26
C VAL A 87 12.05 17.30 12.55
N GLN A 88 11.69 18.58 12.49
CA GLN A 88 10.52 19.06 11.77
C GLN A 88 10.65 18.72 10.28
N LEU A 89 11.78 19.06 9.65
CA LEU A 89 12.04 18.74 8.25
C LEU A 89 11.98 17.23 7.97
N ALA A 90 12.56 16.39 8.83
CA ALA A 90 12.51 14.94 8.67
C ALA A 90 11.07 14.40 8.79
N SER A 91 10.27 14.96 9.69
CA SER A 91 8.84 14.65 9.82
C SER A 91 8.05 15.10 8.59
N ASP A 92 8.33 16.28 8.06
CA ASP A 92 7.65 16.82 6.88
C ASP A 92 7.98 15.99 5.63
N ILE A 93 9.26 15.63 5.44
CA ILE A 93 9.71 14.74 4.35
C ILE A 93 9.03 13.37 4.46
N PHE A 94 8.95 12.79 5.66
CA PHE A 94 8.25 11.53 5.89
C PHE A 94 6.81 11.61 5.40
N TRP A 95 6.06 12.63 5.83
CA TRP A 95 4.65 12.78 5.47
C TRP A 95 4.47 13.06 3.98
N ILE A 96 5.32 13.91 3.37
CA ILE A 96 5.28 14.23 1.95
C ILE A 96 5.47 12.98 1.09
N ILE A 97 6.49 12.15 1.40
CA ILE A 97 6.74 10.91 0.65
C ILE A 97 5.62 9.90 0.91
N PHE A 98 5.20 9.73 2.17
CA PHE A 98 4.17 8.78 2.54
C PHE A 98 2.82 9.09 1.86
N ILE A 99 2.37 10.35 1.89
CA ILE A 99 1.15 10.79 1.20
C ILE A 99 1.32 10.69 -0.32
N GLY A 100 2.51 11.00 -0.83
CA GLY A 100 2.83 10.86 -2.26
C GLY A 100 2.62 9.45 -2.81
N THR A 101 2.64 8.41 -1.96
CA THR A 101 2.34 7.03 -2.36
C THR A 101 0.88 6.80 -2.76
N ALA A 102 -0.03 7.76 -2.50
CA ALA A 102 -1.43 7.67 -2.90
C ALA A 102 -1.62 7.61 -4.43
N TRP A 103 -0.78 8.29 -5.22
CA TRP A 103 -0.84 8.21 -6.68
C TRP A 103 -0.57 6.80 -7.21
N PRO A 104 0.54 6.13 -6.82
CA PRO A 104 0.75 4.72 -7.12
C PRO A 104 -0.43 3.81 -6.73
N VAL A 105 -1.08 4.06 -5.58
CA VAL A 105 -2.28 3.30 -5.16
C VAL A 105 -3.44 3.50 -6.14
N VAL A 106 -3.70 4.73 -6.60
CA VAL A 106 -4.74 5.01 -7.61
C VAL A 106 -4.48 4.21 -8.88
N PHE A 107 -3.24 4.23 -9.41
CA PHE A 107 -2.93 3.49 -10.64
C PHE A 107 -2.99 1.97 -10.45
N THR A 108 -2.53 1.45 -9.31
CA THR A 108 -2.60 0.01 -9.04
C THR A 108 -4.06 -0.46 -8.93
N THR A 109 -4.91 0.29 -8.22
CA THR A 109 -6.32 -0.06 -8.04
C THR A 109 -7.12 0.08 -9.33
N LEU A 110 -6.84 1.09 -10.16
CA LEU A 110 -7.42 1.18 -11.50
C LEU A 110 -7.00 0.01 -12.39
N ALA A 111 -5.73 -0.36 -12.40
CA ALA A 111 -5.25 -1.49 -13.20
C ALA A 111 -5.93 -2.82 -12.78
N ILE A 112 -6.07 -3.05 -11.47
CA ILE A 112 -6.78 -4.21 -10.93
C ILE A 112 -8.27 -4.17 -11.31
N ALA A 113 -8.93 -3.03 -11.12
CA ALA A 113 -10.33 -2.85 -11.44
C ALA A 113 -10.61 -3.16 -12.92
N LEU A 114 -9.83 -2.56 -13.82
CA LEU A 114 -9.97 -2.78 -15.25
C LEU A 114 -9.72 -4.24 -15.60
N GLY A 115 -8.66 -4.86 -15.06
CA GLY A 115 -8.36 -6.27 -15.30
C GLY A 115 -9.56 -7.16 -14.94
N ILE A 116 -10.09 -7.02 -13.73
CA ILE A 116 -11.24 -7.79 -13.27
C ILE A 116 -12.50 -7.52 -14.11
N LEU A 117 -12.78 -6.27 -14.46
CA LEU A 117 -14.01 -5.90 -15.17
C LEU A 117 -13.98 -6.27 -16.66
N THR A 118 -12.79 -6.39 -17.24
CA THR A 118 -12.56 -6.88 -18.62
C THR A 118 -12.42 -8.40 -18.72
N ASP A 119 -12.44 -9.12 -17.61
CA ASP A 119 -12.46 -10.58 -17.61
C ASP A 119 -13.86 -11.09 -18.01
N PHE A 120 -14.02 -11.40 -19.30
CA PHE A 120 -15.23 -11.98 -19.89
C PHE A 120 -15.18 -13.52 -19.96
N SER A 121 -14.25 -14.17 -19.25
CA SER A 121 -14.19 -15.63 -19.22
C SER A 121 -15.41 -16.24 -18.53
N GLU A 122 -15.75 -17.49 -18.87
CA GLU A 122 -16.85 -18.22 -18.24
C GLU A 122 -16.61 -18.45 -16.73
N GLN A 123 -15.34 -18.51 -16.33
CA GLN A 123 -14.91 -18.62 -14.93
C GLN A 123 -13.92 -17.49 -14.61
N PRO A 124 -14.42 -16.31 -14.20
CA PRO A 124 -13.57 -15.17 -13.88
C PRO A 124 -12.55 -15.52 -12.81
N VAL A 125 -11.31 -15.06 -12.99
CA VAL A 125 -10.19 -15.33 -12.07
C VAL A 125 -10.48 -14.71 -10.69
N LEU A 126 -10.99 -13.48 -10.70
CA LEU A 126 -11.37 -12.73 -9.51
C LEU A 126 -12.85 -12.30 -9.63
N PRO A 127 -13.57 -12.18 -8.50
CA PRO A 127 -14.98 -11.85 -8.53
C PRO A 127 -15.22 -10.38 -8.94
N ARG A 128 -16.25 -10.12 -9.75
CA ARG A 128 -16.52 -8.77 -10.33
C ARG A 128 -16.75 -7.68 -9.28
N TRP A 129 -17.33 -8.01 -8.12
CA TRP A 129 -17.52 -7.05 -7.01
C TRP A 129 -16.20 -6.45 -6.53
N LEU A 130 -15.10 -7.21 -6.62
CA LEU A 130 -13.77 -6.75 -6.26
C LEU A 130 -13.25 -5.71 -7.25
N GLY A 131 -13.66 -5.79 -8.52
CA GLY A 131 -13.39 -4.75 -9.52
C GLY A 131 -14.05 -3.42 -9.16
N TYR A 132 -15.33 -3.44 -8.76
CA TYR A 132 -16.04 -2.24 -8.29
C TYR A 132 -15.45 -1.69 -6.99
N LEU A 133 -15.04 -2.56 -6.05
CA LEU A 133 -14.33 -2.11 -4.84
C LEU A 133 -13.03 -1.40 -5.19
N ASN A 134 -12.26 -1.91 -6.17
CA ASN A 134 -11.02 -1.27 -6.60
C ASN A 134 -11.28 0.09 -7.29
N LEU A 135 -12.35 0.23 -8.09
CA LEU A 135 -12.77 1.54 -8.61
C LEU A 135 -13.13 2.52 -7.49
N TRP A 136 -13.84 2.04 -6.47
CA TRP A 136 -14.19 2.84 -5.30
C TRP A 136 -12.96 3.28 -4.53
N THR A 137 -11.99 2.39 -4.32
CA THR A 137 -10.71 2.71 -3.68
C THR A 137 -9.95 3.76 -4.50
N ALA A 138 -9.86 3.61 -5.83
CA ALA A 138 -9.21 4.60 -6.68
C ALA A 138 -9.85 5.98 -6.54
N LEU A 139 -11.19 6.05 -6.52
CA LEU A 139 -11.93 7.28 -6.35
C LEU A 139 -11.68 7.92 -4.97
N CYS A 140 -11.61 7.13 -3.91
CA CYS A 140 -11.33 7.62 -2.55
C CYS A 140 -9.87 8.04 -2.36
N SER A 141 -8.93 7.37 -3.05
CA SER A 141 -7.49 7.68 -2.97
C SER A 141 -7.09 8.87 -3.84
N ALA A 142 -7.81 9.19 -4.91
CA ALA A 142 -7.47 10.30 -5.79
C ALA A 142 -7.46 11.69 -5.10
N PRO A 143 -8.43 12.06 -4.25
CA PRO A 143 -8.35 13.28 -3.45
C PRO A 143 -7.16 13.30 -2.50
N ALA A 144 -6.83 12.16 -1.88
CA ALA A 144 -5.66 12.04 -1.01
C ALA A 144 -4.35 12.21 -1.81
N ALA A 145 -4.30 11.79 -3.07
CA ALA A 145 -3.17 12.00 -3.96
C ALA A 145 -3.05 13.47 -4.43
N ALA A 146 -4.18 14.17 -4.53
CA ALA A 146 -4.24 15.60 -4.85
C ALA A 146 -4.06 16.51 -3.61
N LEU A 147 -3.77 15.96 -2.43
CA LEU A 147 -3.69 16.70 -1.17
C LEU A 147 -2.63 17.83 -1.21
N MET A 148 -1.55 17.69 -1.99
CA MET A 148 -0.57 18.76 -2.19
C MET A 148 -1.13 20.03 -2.85
N LEU A 149 -2.32 19.95 -3.46
CA LEU A 149 -3.01 21.09 -4.09
C LEU A 149 -3.96 21.81 -3.14
N PHE A 150 -4.38 21.20 -2.03
CA PHE A 150 -5.39 21.73 -1.11
C PHE A 150 -4.79 22.06 0.27
N LYS A 151 -4.44 23.34 0.50
CA LYS A 151 -3.86 23.79 1.78
C LYS A 151 -4.90 24.03 2.90
N THR A 152 -6.19 24.23 2.59
CA THR A 152 -7.28 24.50 3.55
C THR A 152 -8.66 24.09 2.98
N GLY A 153 -9.62 23.73 3.84
CA GLY A 153 -11.01 23.38 3.46
C GLY A 153 -11.52 22.03 4.03
N PRO A 154 -12.76 21.59 3.74
CA PRO A 154 -13.29 20.27 4.15
C PRO A 154 -12.57 19.07 3.49
N LEU A 155 -11.75 19.35 2.48
CA LEU A 155 -10.78 18.43 1.86
C LEU A 155 -9.36 18.58 2.44
N ALA A 156 -9.19 19.39 3.48
CA ALA A 156 -7.92 19.52 4.19
C ALA A 156 -7.67 18.32 5.12
N TRP A 157 -6.40 18.21 5.51
CA TRP A 157 -5.83 17.12 6.29
C TRP A 157 -6.59 16.76 7.58
N ASP A 158 -7.16 17.76 8.27
CA ASP A 158 -7.84 17.58 9.56
C ASP A 158 -9.35 17.24 9.42
N GLY A 159 -9.84 17.02 8.20
CA GLY A 159 -11.23 16.67 7.96
C GLY A 159 -11.55 15.25 8.38
N LEU A 160 -12.62 15.09 9.18
CA LEU A 160 -13.17 13.77 9.56
C LEU A 160 -13.44 12.88 8.33
N ILE A 161 -13.79 13.48 7.21
CA ILE A 161 -14.09 12.80 5.94
C ILE A 161 -12.78 12.39 5.23
N THR A 162 -11.78 13.28 5.19
CA THR A 162 -10.53 13.09 4.45
C THR A 162 -9.56 12.11 5.12
N PHE A 163 -9.65 11.94 6.45
CA PHE A 163 -8.82 10.94 7.14
C PHE A 163 -9.52 9.58 7.26
N TRP A 164 -10.76 9.55 7.75
CA TRP A 164 -11.42 8.28 8.07
C TRP A 164 -11.92 7.53 6.85
N ILE A 165 -12.40 8.20 5.81
CA ILE A 165 -12.88 7.51 4.61
C ILE A 165 -11.74 6.78 3.89
N PRO A 166 -10.57 7.40 3.61
CA PRO A 166 -9.46 6.68 3.01
C PRO A 166 -8.91 5.58 3.92
N ALA A 167 -8.84 5.81 5.23
CA ALA A 167 -8.38 4.79 6.18
C ALA A 167 -9.30 3.55 6.16
N ILE A 168 -10.60 3.74 6.34
CA ILE A 168 -11.58 2.64 6.32
C ILE A 168 -11.58 1.95 4.95
N THR A 169 -11.57 2.74 3.86
CA THR A 169 -11.53 2.20 2.49
C THR A 169 -10.28 1.35 2.27
N PHE A 170 -9.12 1.79 2.75
CA PHE A 170 -7.88 1.03 2.68
C PHE A 170 -7.98 -0.29 3.44
N PHE A 171 -8.48 -0.29 4.69
CA PHE A 171 -8.64 -1.52 5.46
C PHE A 171 -9.61 -2.51 4.81
N VAL A 172 -10.76 -2.02 4.34
CA VAL A 172 -11.75 -2.84 3.62
C VAL A 172 -11.14 -3.41 2.34
N TRP A 173 -10.41 -2.60 1.58
CA TRP A 173 -9.74 -3.01 0.35
C TRP A 173 -8.67 -4.06 0.58
N VAL A 174 -7.71 -3.82 1.49
CA VAL A 174 -6.63 -4.78 1.80
C VAL A 174 -7.21 -6.11 2.29
N THR A 175 -8.19 -6.07 3.19
CA THR A 175 -8.82 -7.27 3.73
C THR A 175 -9.56 -8.04 2.64
N SER A 176 -10.40 -7.36 1.85
CA SER A 176 -11.18 -7.96 0.77
C SER A 176 -10.28 -8.57 -0.30
N MET A 177 -9.24 -7.85 -0.72
CA MET A 177 -8.30 -8.29 -1.73
C MET A 177 -7.49 -9.50 -1.24
N SER A 178 -7.05 -9.49 0.03
CA SER A 178 -6.31 -10.61 0.62
C SER A 178 -7.17 -11.87 0.72
N ILE A 179 -8.43 -11.73 1.15
CA ILE A 179 -9.37 -12.86 1.21
C ILE A 179 -9.64 -13.42 -0.20
N ALA A 180 -9.93 -12.56 -1.17
CA ALA A 180 -10.17 -12.97 -2.55
C ALA A 180 -8.94 -13.66 -3.15
N MET A 181 -7.75 -13.17 -2.82
CA MET A 181 -6.49 -13.77 -3.27
C MET A 181 -6.29 -15.18 -2.70
N LEU A 182 -6.51 -15.36 -1.40
CA LEU A 182 -6.45 -16.69 -0.77
C LEU A 182 -7.50 -17.65 -1.35
N GLN A 183 -8.69 -17.16 -1.68
CA GLN A 183 -9.73 -17.96 -2.33
C GLN A 183 -9.32 -18.37 -3.75
N SER A 184 -8.73 -17.46 -4.53
CA SER A 184 -8.22 -17.76 -5.87
C SER A 184 -7.14 -18.83 -5.85
N LEU A 185 -6.15 -18.68 -4.95
CA LEU A 185 -5.06 -19.64 -4.79
C LEU A 185 -5.57 -21.03 -4.36
N ARG A 186 -6.57 -21.09 -3.47
CA ARG A 186 -7.19 -22.38 -3.09
C ARG A 186 -7.89 -23.04 -4.28
N ARG A 187 -8.59 -22.27 -5.12
CA ARG A 187 -9.23 -22.80 -6.33
C ARG A 187 -8.20 -23.33 -7.32
N GLU A 188 -7.05 -22.67 -7.43
CA GLU A 188 -5.91 -23.14 -8.23
C GLU A 188 -5.36 -24.47 -7.72
N SER A 189 -5.07 -24.57 -6.41
CA SER A 189 -4.55 -25.82 -5.82
C SER A 189 -5.50 -27.00 -5.96
N LEU A 190 -6.82 -26.75 -6.01
CA LEU A 190 -7.83 -27.79 -6.21
C LEU A 190 -7.99 -28.18 -7.68
N ALA A 191 -7.66 -27.27 -8.61
CA ALA A 191 -7.74 -27.49 -10.05
C ALA A 191 -6.47 -28.15 -10.63
N ASP A 192 -5.35 -28.14 -9.90
CA ASP A 192 -4.10 -28.80 -10.28
C ASP A 192 -3.76 -29.98 -9.33
N PRO A 193 -4.19 -31.22 -9.66
CA PRO A 193 -3.95 -32.39 -8.83
C PRO A 193 -2.47 -32.77 -8.71
N SER A 194 -1.58 -32.20 -9.54
CA SER A 194 -0.17 -32.58 -9.57
C SER A 194 0.62 -32.14 -8.33
N GLN A 195 0.19 -31.08 -7.65
CA GLN A 195 0.79 -30.61 -6.38
C GLN A 195 0.27 -31.32 -5.13
N ALA A 196 -0.85 -32.05 -5.22
CA ALA A 196 -1.42 -32.78 -4.07
C ALA A 196 -0.67 -34.09 -3.76
N THR A 197 0.31 -34.47 -4.58
CA THR A 197 0.97 -35.78 -4.55
C THR A 197 2.47 -35.76 -4.30
N GLU A 198 3.08 -34.63 -3.91
CA GLU A 198 4.44 -34.66 -3.34
C GLU A 198 4.37 -34.87 -1.82
N PRO A 199 4.49 -36.12 -1.30
CA PRO A 199 4.85 -36.30 0.09
C PRO A 199 6.25 -35.72 0.27
N ALA A 200 6.42 -34.89 1.29
CA ALA A 200 7.72 -34.39 1.72
C ALA A 200 8.71 -35.56 1.81
N SER A 201 9.65 -35.63 0.87
CA SER A 201 10.79 -36.54 0.86
C SER A 201 12.00 -35.86 1.46
#